data_AF-A0A7H5NT94-F1
#
_entry.id   AF-A0A7H5NT94-F1
#
_cell.length_a   1.000
_cell.length_b   1.000
_cell.length_c   1.000
_cell.angle_alpha   90.00
_cell.angle_beta   90.00
_cell.angle_gamma   90.00
#
_symmetry.space_group_name_H-M   'P 1'
#
loop_
_entity.id
_entity.type
_entity.pdbx_description
1 polymer ?
#
loop_
_entity_poly.entity_id
_entity_poly.type
_entity_poly.pdbx_seq_one_letter_code
_entity_poly.pdbx_strand_id
1 'polypeptide(L)' 'MSLKEIWKVLINKKWQTEEICYLILYIFLASIFTTPLFGIPLGVLAYLYLNEEILK' A
#
# COMPACT_ATOMS: atom_id res chain seq x y z
N MET A 1 13.85 -1.72 -0.82
CA MET A 1 13.59 -0.27 -0.91
C MET A 1 13.42 0.29 0.47
N SER A 2 13.94 1.48 0.73
CA SER A 2 13.60 2.22 1.95
C SER A 2 12.12 2.62 1.92
N LEU A 3 11.50 2.82 3.09
CA LEU A 3 10.13 3.36 3.15
C LEU A 3 10.02 4.65 2.33
N LYS A 4 11.03 5.52 2.40
CA LYS A 4 11.07 6.78 1.64
C LYS A 4 11.00 6.58 0.12
N GLU A 5 11.68 5.57 -0.41
CA GLU A 5 11.62 5.23 -1.85
C GLU A 5 10.24 4.69 -2.23
N ILE A 6 9.66 3.83 -1.39
CA ILE A 6 8.31 3.29 -1.60
C ILE A 6 7.30 4.42 -1.68
N TRP A 7 7.35 5.37 -0.74
CA TRP A 7 6.50 6.57 -0.75
C TRP A 7 6.70 7.41 -2.01
N LYS A 8 7.94 7.56 -2.48
CA LYS A 8 8.24 8.31 -3.71
C LYS A 8 7.67 7.63 -4.95
N VAL A 9 7.71 6.30 -5.04
CA VAL A 9 7.10 5.54 -6.14
C VAL A 9 5.58 5.66 -6.09
N LEU A 10 4.98 5.47 -4.91
CA LEU A 10 3.54 5.58 -4.71
C LEU A 10 3.01 6.96 -5.07
N ILE A 11 3.68 8.05 -4.67
CA ILE A 11 3.21 9.42 -4.98
C ILE A 11 3.34 9.78 -6.46
N ASN A 12 4.37 9.28 -7.15
CA ASN A 12 4.60 9.58 -8.56
C ASN A 12 3.84 8.65 -9.53
N LYS A 13 3.22 7.58 -9.02
CA LYS A 13 2.43 6.66 -9.82
C LYS A 13 1.13 7.31 -10.29
N LYS A 14 0.79 7.11 -11.57
CA LYS A 14 -0.54 7.44 -12.08
C LYS A 14 -1.54 6.36 -11.67
N TRP A 15 -2.17 6.57 -10.53
CA TRP A 15 -3.13 5.62 -9.98
C TRP A 15 -4.40 5.52 -10.82
N GLN A 16 -4.85 4.29 -11.05
CA GLN A 16 -6.23 4.02 -11.42
C GLN A 16 -7.10 3.96 -10.15
N THR A 17 -8.38 4.32 -10.27
CA THR A 17 -9.30 4.36 -9.13
C THR A 17 -9.43 2.99 -8.45
N GLU A 18 -9.42 1.91 -9.22
CA GLU A 18 -9.48 0.54 -8.70
C GLU A 18 -8.28 0.21 -7.81
N GLU A 19 -7.08 0.61 -8.21
CA GLU A 19 -5.84 0.40 -7.46
C GLU A 19 -5.85 1.14 -6.12
N ILE A 20 -6.37 2.36 -6.09
CA ILE A 20 -6.54 3.13 -4.84
C ILE A 20 -7.56 2.42 -3.93
N CYS A 21 -8.65 1.91 -4.50
CA CYS A 21 -9.66 1.18 -3.74
C CYS A 21 -9.06 -0.08 -3.08
N TYR A 22 -8.28 -0.86 -3.84
CA TYR A 22 -7.57 -2.01 -3.30
C TYR A 22 -6.56 -1.60 -2.21
N LEU A 23 -5.76 -0.56 -2.42
CA LEU A 23 -4.81 -0.08 -1.41
C LEU A 23 -5.52 0.26 -0.08
N ILE A 24 -6.65 0.96 -0.15
CA ILE A 24 -7.46 1.31 1.03
C ILE A 24 -8.01 0.04 1.70
N LEU A 25 -8.49 -0.94 0.91
CA LEU A 25 -8.96 -2.22 1.44
C LEU A 25 -7.86 -2.98 2.18
N TYR A 26 -6.64 -3.03 1.63
CA TYR A 26 -5.50 -3.67 2.30
C TYR A 26 -5.10 -2.96 3.59
N ILE A 27 -5.11 -1.63 3.62
CA ILE A 27 -4.89 -0.84 4.86
C ILE A 27 -5.97 -1.12 5.89
N PHE A 28 -7.23 -1.17 5.46
CA PHE A 28 -8.36 -1.46 6.33
C PHE A 28 -8.25 -2.86 6.94
N LEU A 29 -8.02 -3.88 6.13
CA LEU A 29 -7.82 -5.26 6.59
C LEU A 29 -6.62 -5.37 7.52
N ALA A 30 -5.46 -4.80 7.17
CA ALA A 30 -4.28 -4.82 8.01
C ALA A 30 -4.53 -4.13 9.36
N SER A 31 -5.32 -3.06 9.38
CA SER A 31 -5.69 -2.34 10.60
C SER A 31 -6.63 -3.15 11.51
N ILE A 32 -7.45 -4.07 10.97
CA ILE A 32 -8.28 -4.98 11.75
C ILE A 32 -7.42 -6.00 12.51
N PHE A 33 -6.42 -6.57 11.84
CA PHE A 33 -5.55 -7.59 12.44
C PHE A 33 -4.44 -7.02 13.32
N THR A 34 -4.16 -5.73 13.19
CA THR A 34 -3.11 -5.04 13.95
C THR A 34 -3.69 -3.82 14.67
N THR A 35 -2.96 -2.71 14.76
CA THR A 35 -3.51 -1.44 15.23
C THR A 35 -3.56 -0.47 14.05
N PRO A 36 -4.47 0.53 14.03
CA PRO A 36 -4.55 1.48 12.91
C PRO A 36 -3.22 2.16 12.59
N LEU A 37 -2.38 2.40 13.60
CA LEU A 37 -1.06 3.00 13.43
C LEU A 37 -0.09 2.10 12.65
N PHE A 38 -0.13 0.79 12.88
CA PHE A 38 0.67 -0.19 12.13
C PHE A 38 -0.04 -0.73 10.88
N GLY A 39 -1.36 -0.65 10.82
CA GLY A 39 -2.16 -1.13 9.70
C GLY A 39 -1.95 -0.32 8.42
N ILE A 40 -1.67 0.97 8.54
CA ILE A 40 -1.28 1.80 7.38
C ILE A 40 0.03 1.29 6.75
N PRO A 41 1.18 1.24 7.45
CA PRO A 41 2.42 0.75 6.84
C PRO A 41 2.33 -0.72 6.43
N LEU A 42 1.68 -1.58 7.20
CA LEU A 42 1.54 -2.99 6.87
C LEU A 42 0.61 -3.23 5.68
N GLY A 43 -0.48 -2.47 5.57
CA GLY A 43 -1.41 -2.56 4.43
C GLY A 43 -0.79 -2.07 3.14
N VAL A 44 0.00 -0.98 3.18
CA VAL A 44 0.78 -0.52 2.03
C VAL A 44 1.79 -1.58 1.59
N LEU A 45 2.49 -2.21 2.54
CA LEU A 45 3.44 -3.29 2.24
C LEU A 45 2.75 -4.52 1.65
N ALA A 46 1.61 -4.94 2.22
CA ALA A 46 0.84 -6.08 1.73
C ALA A 46 0.30 -5.82 0.31
N TYR A 47 -0.20 -4.62 0.05
CA TYR A 47 -0.64 -4.21 -1.27
C TYR A 47 0.48 -4.28 -2.30
N LEU A 48 1.67 -3.77 -1.98
CA LEU A 48 2.83 -3.81 -2.88
C LEU A 48 3.36 -5.23 -3.10
N TYR A 49 3.37 -6.07 -2.06
CA TYR A 49 3.81 -7.46 -2.16
C TYR A 49 2.86 -8.30 -3.01
N LEU A 50 1.56 -8.08 -2.91
CA LEU A 50 0.57 -8.83 -3.68
C LEU A 50 0.35 -8.28 -5.09
N ASN A 51 0.72 -7.01 -5.31
CA ASN A 51 0.65 -6.34 -6.61
C ASN A 51 2.05 -5.89 -7.06
N GLU A 52 3.01 -6.81 -7.14
CA GLU A 52 4.40 -6.54 -7.55
C GLU A 52 4.52 -5.85 -8.91
N GLU A 53 3.50 -5.95 -9.77
CA GLU A 53 3.44 -5.26 -11.06
C GLU A 53 3.48 -3.73 -10.92
N ILE A 54 3.16 -3.20 -9.75
CA ILE A 54 3.24 -1.77 -9.42
C ILE A 54 4.69 -1.27 -9.25
N LEU A 55 5.63 -2.17 -9.00
CA LEU A 55 7.05 -1.87 -8.79
C LEU A 55 7.91 -2.09 -10.04
N LYS A 56 7.32 -2.60 -11.14
CA LYS A 56 7.96 -2.70 -12.46
C LYS A 56 7.85 -1.39 -13.24
#